data_AF-A0A974P2E5-F1
#
_entry.id   AF-A0A974P2E5-F1
#
_cell.length_a   1.000
_cell.length_b   1.000
_cell.length_c   1.000
_cell.angle_alpha   90.00
_cell.angle_beta   90.00
_cell.angle_gamma   90.00
#
_symmetry.space_group_name_H-M   'P 1'
#
loop_
_entity.id
_entity.type
_entity.pdbx_description
1 polymer ?
#
loop_
_entity_poly.entity_id
_entity_poly.type
_entity_poly.pdbx_seq_one_letter_code
_entity_poly.pdbx_strand_id
1 'polypeptide(L)'
;MRPDLQKSGIGSKLVKASIDTAREFGTHAVIVLGHPAYYPKFGFTPEAAAKVKAPYSGSPAFMALEIEDGALAEPVLVAYPDAFNPT
;
A
#
# COMPACT_ATOMS: atom_id res chain seq x y z
N MET A 1 5.16 7.23 -13.84
CA MET A 1 6.40 6.90 -14.57
C MET A 1 6.16 7.11 -16.05
N ARG A 2 7.08 7.79 -16.71
CA ARG A 2 7.09 7.89 -18.18
C ARG A 2 7.05 6.47 -18.78
N PRO A 3 6.17 6.15 -19.76
CA PRO A 3 5.94 4.78 -20.24
C PRO A 3 7.23 4.06 -20.68
N ASP A 4 8.16 4.82 -21.23
CA ASP A 4 9.49 4.42 -21.72
C ASP A 4 10.47 3.96 -20.62
N LEU A 5 10.15 4.20 -19.34
CA LEU A 5 10.98 3.78 -18.20
C LEU A 5 10.34 2.65 -17.37
N GLN A 6 9.20 2.11 -17.80
CA GLN A 6 8.57 0.98 -17.13
C GLN A 6 9.44 -0.28 -17.27
N LYS A 7 9.33 -1.22 -16.31
CA LYS A 7 10.05 -2.52 -16.28
C LYS A 7 11.58 -2.44 -16.16
N SER A 8 12.17 -1.26 -16.01
CA SER A 8 13.62 -1.05 -15.78
C SER A 8 14.07 -1.30 -14.32
N GLY A 9 13.17 -1.72 -13.44
CA GLY A 9 13.45 -1.93 -12.01
C GLY A 9 13.46 -0.66 -11.16
N ILE A 10 13.39 0.54 -11.76
CA ILE A 10 13.34 1.83 -11.02
C ILE A 10 12.13 1.88 -10.08
N GLY A 11 10.95 1.45 -10.54
CA GLY A 11 9.75 1.40 -9.70
C GLY A 11 9.95 0.52 -8.47
N SER A 12 10.60 -0.63 -8.62
CA SER A 12 10.86 -1.54 -7.50
C SER A 12 11.87 -0.96 -6.51
N LYS A 13 12.89 -0.24 -6.98
CA LYS A 13 13.84 0.48 -6.12
C LYS A 13 13.12 1.58 -5.32
N LEU A 14 12.24 2.32 -5.98
CA LEU A 14 11.48 3.39 -5.34
C LEU A 14 10.56 2.84 -4.24
N VAL A 15 9.80 1.77 -4.52
CA VAL A 15 8.92 1.15 -3.52
C VAL A 15 9.71 0.66 -2.31
N LYS A 16 10.85 -0.01 -2.53
CA LYS A 16 11.73 -0.46 -1.43
C LYS A 16 12.23 0.72 -0.59
N ALA A 17 12.77 1.75 -1.22
CA ALA A 17 13.24 2.95 -0.53
C ALA A 17 12.12 3.62 0.29
N SER A 18 10.90 3.67 -0.25
CA SER A 18 9.73 4.20 0.48
C SER A 18 9.36 3.37 1.70
N ILE A 19 9.44 2.03 1.63
CA ILE A 19 9.20 1.14 2.77
C ILE A 19 10.27 1.34 3.84
N ASP A 20 11.54 1.41 3.45
CA ASP A 20 12.64 1.62 4.38
C ASP A 20 12.53 2.99 5.06
N THR A 21 12.17 4.02 4.30
CA THR A 21 11.86 5.35 4.85
C THR A 21 10.69 5.28 5.84
N ALA A 22 9.59 4.60 5.48
CA ALA A 22 8.43 4.48 6.36
C ALA A 22 8.78 3.83 7.71
N ARG A 23 9.68 2.84 7.72
CA ARG A 23 10.22 2.23 8.94
C ARG A 23 10.98 3.24 9.80
N GLU A 24 11.87 4.02 9.20
CA GLU A 24 12.66 5.03 9.91
C GLU A 24 11.78 6.10 10.56
N PHE A 25 10.64 6.44 9.94
CA PHE A 25 9.68 7.41 10.47
C PHE A 25 8.69 6.84 11.50
N GLY A 26 8.79 5.57 11.87
CA GLY A 26 7.85 4.94 12.81
C GLY A 26 6.44 4.78 12.24
N THR A 27 6.33 4.58 10.93
CA THR A 27 5.04 4.25 10.29
C THR A 27 4.62 2.84 10.70
N HIS A 28 3.34 2.66 11.04
CA HIS A 28 2.83 1.37 11.51
C HIS A 28 2.44 0.45 10.33
N ALA A 29 1.82 1.02 9.29
CA ALA A 29 1.44 0.30 8.08
C ALA A 29 1.39 1.21 6.85
N VAL A 30 1.50 0.62 5.66
CA VAL A 30 1.39 1.31 4.36
C VAL A 30 0.25 0.68 3.56
N ILE A 31 -0.61 1.52 2.99
CA ILE A 31 -1.77 1.09 2.19
C ILE A 31 -1.60 1.56 0.75
N VAL A 32 -1.93 0.69 -0.21
CA VAL A 32 -1.87 1.00 -1.64
C VAL A 32 -3.15 0.57 -2.35
N LEU A 33 -3.53 1.34 -3.37
CA LEU A 33 -4.47 0.92 -4.41
C LEU A 33 -3.67 0.71 -5.69
N GLY A 34 -3.46 -0.54 -6.10
CA GLY A 34 -2.47 -0.86 -7.11
C GLY A 34 -2.62 -2.23 -7.78
N HIS A 35 -1.73 -2.53 -8.73
CA HIS A 35 -1.85 -3.74 -9.53
C HIS A 35 -1.61 -5.01 -8.69
N PRO A 36 -2.57 -5.97 -8.65
CA PRO A 36 -2.49 -7.16 -7.79
C PRO A 36 -1.26 -8.03 -8.03
N ALA A 37 -0.70 -8.06 -9.25
CA ALA A 37 0.52 -8.82 -9.55
C ALA A 37 1.85 -8.06 -9.28
N TYR A 38 1.80 -6.77 -8.93
CA TYR A 38 3.02 -5.96 -8.76
C TYR A 38 3.42 -5.82 -7.29
N TYR A 39 2.51 -5.35 -6.44
CA TYR A 39 2.80 -5.02 -5.05
C TYR A 39 3.05 -6.23 -4.12
N PRO A 40 2.51 -7.43 -4.35
CA PRO A 40 2.87 -8.60 -3.53
C PRO A 40 4.36 -8.96 -3.54
N LYS A 41 5.11 -8.50 -4.55
CA LYS A 41 6.57 -8.65 -4.60
C LYS A 41 7.31 -7.92 -3.46
N PHE A 42 6.64 -7.02 -2.75
CA PHE A 42 7.17 -6.27 -1.62
C PHE A 42 6.46 -6.60 -0.30
N GLY A 43 5.61 -7.62 -0.27
CA GLY A 43 4.88 -8.06 0.93
C GLY A 43 3.51 -7.43 1.13
N PHE A 44 3.00 -6.63 0.19
CA PHE A 44 1.65 -6.10 0.27
C PHE A 44 0.61 -7.20 0.00
N THR A 45 -0.44 -7.24 0.81
CA THR A 45 -1.51 -8.25 0.67
C THR A 45 -2.91 -7.64 0.82
N PRO A 46 -3.92 -8.15 0.10
CA PRO A 46 -5.32 -7.80 0.33
C PRO A 46 -5.79 -8.20 1.74
N GLU A 47 -5.26 -9.28 2.30
CA GLU A 47 -5.62 -9.78 3.62
C GLU A 47 -5.25 -8.79 4.73
N ALA A 48 -4.07 -8.17 4.65
CA ALA A 48 -3.68 -7.11 5.57
C ALA A 48 -4.60 -5.89 5.41
N ALA A 49 -4.98 -5.55 4.16
CA ALA A 49 -5.89 -4.44 3.89
C ALA A 49 -7.34 -4.71 4.30
N ALA A 50 -7.75 -5.97 4.47
CA ALA A 50 -9.12 -6.34 4.86
C ALA A 50 -9.51 -5.79 6.25
N LYS A 51 -8.52 -5.46 7.07
CA LYS A 51 -8.70 -4.84 8.39
C LYS A 51 -8.88 -3.32 8.32
N VAL A 52 -8.64 -2.72 7.15
CA VAL A 52 -8.86 -1.29 6.92
C VAL A 52 -10.23 -1.08 6.27
N LYS A 53 -11.05 -0.23 6.89
CA LYS A 53 -12.28 0.26 6.27
C LYS A 53 -11.99 1.52 5.47
N ALA A 54 -12.15 1.43 4.15
CA ALA A 54 -11.96 2.48 3.17
C ALA A 54 -12.97 2.32 2.01
N PRO A 55 -13.20 3.35 1.17
CA PRO A 55 -14.09 3.25 0.01
C PRO A 55 -13.74 2.13 -0.98
N TYR A 56 -12.48 1.67 -0.95
CA TYR A 56 -11.94 0.65 -1.84
C TYR A 56 -11.80 -0.74 -1.19
N SER A 57 -12.27 -0.90 0.06
CA SER A 57 -12.23 -2.19 0.77
C SER A 57 -12.93 -3.29 -0.04
N GLY A 58 -12.30 -4.46 -0.13
CA GLY A 58 -12.81 -5.61 -0.90
C GLY A 58 -12.32 -5.69 -2.35
N SER A 59 -11.64 -4.66 -2.86
CA SER A 59 -10.96 -4.74 -4.16
C SER A 59 -9.65 -5.55 -4.04
N PRO A 60 -9.34 -6.46 -4.98
CA PRO A 60 -8.03 -7.13 -5.01
C PRO A 60 -6.86 -6.16 -5.29
N ALA A 61 -7.17 -4.94 -5.75
CA ALA A 61 -6.19 -3.88 -5.93
C ALA A 61 -5.88 -3.13 -4.62
N PHE A 62 -6.72 -3.28 -3.59
CA PHE A 62 -6.52 -2.64 -2.29
C PHE A 62 -5.68 -3.56 -1.40
N MET A 63 -4.45 -3.15 -1.10
CA MET A 63 -3.48 -3.99 -0.39
C MET A 63 -2.75 -3.17 0.68
N ALA A 64 -2.28 -3.85 1.73
CA ALA A 64 -1.54 -3.22 2.82
C ALA A 64 -0.27 -4.02 3.14
N LEU A 65 0.71 -3.31 3.70
CA LEU A 65 1.93 -3.85 4.27
C LEU A 65 2.01 -3.37 5.72
N GLU A 66 2.06 -4.29 6.66
CA GLU A 66 2.42 -3.99 8.04
C GLU A 66 3.93 -3.69 8.10
N ILE A 67 4.27 -2.54 8.67
CA ILE A 67 5.66 -2.16 8.92
C ILE A 67 6.07 -2.60 10.32
N GLU A 68 5.14 -2.46 11.27
CA GLU A 68 5.19 -3.05 12.60
C GLU A 68 4.22 -4.24 12.64
N ASP A 69 4.69 -5.39 13.14
CA ASP A 69 3.89 -6.61 13.20
C ASP A 69 2.63 -6.39 14.04
N GLY A 70 1.46 -6.70 13.47
CA GLY A 70 0.18 -6.51 14.15
C GLY A 70 -0.34 -5.07 14.16
N ALA A 71 0.29 -4.15 13.42
CA ALA A 71 -0.20 -2.78 13.25
C ALA A 71 -1.64 -2.68 12.73
N LEU A 72 -2.14 -3.70 12.02
CA LEU A 72 -3.50 -3.81 11.51
C LEU A 72 -4.28 -4.95 12.19
N ALA A 73 -3.86 -5.38 13.39
CA ALA A 73 -4.58 -6.42 14.15
C ALA A 73 -6.01 -6.01 14.51
N GLU A 74 -6.23 -4.71 14.77
CA GLU A 74 -7.54 -4.13 15.02
C GLU A 74 -8.07 -3.36 13.80
N PRO A 75 -9.40 -3.29 13.58
CA PRO A 75 -9.94 -2.54 12.46
C PRO A 75 -9.62 -1.04 12.53
N VAL A 76 -8.94 -0.52 11.51
CA VAL A 76 -8.61 0.90 11.40
C VAL A 76 -9.53 1.57 10.38
N LEU A 77 -10.08 2.73 10.73
CA LEU A 77 -10.85 3.57 9.82
C LEU A 77 -9.92 4.60 9.19
N VAL A 78 -9.73 4.51 7.88
CA VAL A 78 -8.87 5.43 7.12
C VAL A 78 -9.75 6.31 6.25
N ALA A 79 -9.76 7.61 6.56
CA ALA A 79 -10.34 8.61 5.70
C ALA A 79 -9.29 9.05 4.67
N TYR A 80 -9.65 8.96 3.39
CA TYR A 80 -8.86 9.55 2.33
C TYR A 80 -9.21 11.04 2.18
N PRO A 81 -8.25 11.92 1.84
CA PRO A 81 -8.56 13.30 1.47
C PRO A 81 -9.51 13.37 0.27
N ASP A 82 -10.29 14.44 0.16
CA ASP A 82 -11.30 14.63 -0.91
C ASP A 82 -10.74 14.45 -2.33
N ALA A 83 -9.44 14.71 -2.55
CA ALA A 83 -8.74 14.49 -3.81
C ALA A 83 -8.76 13.02 -4.30
N PHE A 84 -9.10 12.08 -3.42
CA PHE A 84 -9.20 10.65 -3.73
C PHE A 84 -10.64 10.15 -3.74
N ASN A 85 -11.65 11.00 -3.53
CA ASN A 85 -13.03 10.56 -3.71
C ASN A 85 -13.31 10.33 -5.20
N PRO A 86 -13.96 9.22 -5.59
CA PRO A 86 -14.44 9.06 -6.95
C PRO A 86 -15.49 10.14 -7.23
N THR A 87 -15.29 10.92 -8.30
CA THR A 87 -16.27 11.86 -8.86
C THR A 87 -17.55 11.17 -9.30
#